data_AF-A0A9E3AYY1-F1
#
_entry.id   AF-A0A9E3AYY1-F1
#
_cell.length_a   1.000
_cell.length_b   1.000
_cell.length_c   1.000
_cell.angle_alpha   90.00
_cell.angle_beta   90.00
_cell.angle_gamma   90.00
#
_symmetry.space_group_name_H-M   'P 1'
#
loop_
_entity.id
_entity.type
_entity.pdbx_description
1 polymer ?
#
loop_
_entity_poly.entity_id
_entity_poly.type
_entity_poly.pdbx_seq_one_letter_code
_entity_poly.pdbx_strand_id
1 'polypeptide(L)'
;MKEVITMSGERALLHSQSTSISFVAFQAEVKQHLKILQAEESALVDAWHMFAEECEVWPDQCKRIMVSLSTSGKAINSFCTFLENSSFLLSSVSLSLCSLLISLRLMDEQVKQLNSLIGQFRFLCRSSSGKSSRLRQEILSGFEVLMQEYGKISERVLILFDRARFKEQKNKYVRTGTCPSFIQTTW
;
A
#
# COMPACT_ATOMS: atom_id res chain seq x y z
N MET A 1 5.93 -22.17 -61.03
CA MET A 1 6.05 -22.93 -59.78
C MET A 1 6.31 -21.94 -58.66
N LYS A 2 5.38 -21.80 -57.72
CA LYS A 2 5.48 -20.88 -56.58
C LYS A 2 5.51 -21.73 -55.31
N GLU A 3 6.52 -21.50 -54.49
CA GLU A 3 6.84 -22.27 -53.29
C GLU A 3 5.81 -22.06 -52.18
N VAL A 4 5.46 -23.16 -51.51
CA VAL A 4 4.56 -23.22 -50.36
C VAL A 4 5.42 -23.06 -49.10
N ILE A 5 5.25 -21.95 -48.38
CA ILE A 5 5.91 -21.70 -47.10
C ILE A 5 5.03 -22.27 -45.99
N THR A 6 5.44 -23.43 -45.47
CA THR A 6 4.81 -24.08 -44.32
C THR A 6 5.36 -23.48 -43.03
N MET A 7 4.59 -22.62 -42.37
CA MET A 7 4.96 -22.07 -41.06
C MET A 7 4.52 -23.04 -39.94
N SER A 8 5.50 -23.76 -39.41
CA SER A 8 5.37 -24.61 -38.21
C SER A 8 5.16 -23.74 -36.98
N GLY A 9 3.97 -23.80 -36.39
CA GLY A 9 3.63 -23.12 -35.15
C GLY A 9 4.12 -23.89 -33.93
N GLU A 10 5.37 -23.68 -33.54
CA GLU A 10 5.87 -24.08 -32.23
C GLU A 10 5.22 -23.22 -31.14
N ARG A 11 4.16 -23.75 -30.54
CA ARG A 11 3.59 -23.22 -29.30
C ARG A 11 4.57 -23.50 -28.17
N ALA A 12 5.42 -22.52 -27.87
CA ALA A 12 6.21 -22.49 -26.65
C ALA A 12 5.26 -22.41 -25.44
N LEU A 13 4.93 -23.56 -24.87
CA LEU A 13 4.36 -23.67 -23.53
C LEU A 13 5.44 -23.22 -22.53
N LEU A 14 5.50 -21.91 -22.28
CA LEU A 14 6.23 -21.38 -21.13
C LEU A 14 5.51 -21.85 -19.87
N HIS A 15 5.94 -23.02 -19.36
CA HIS A 15 5.76 -23.39 -17.97
C HIS A 15 6.44 -22.34 -17.11
N SER A 16 5.69 -21.30 -16.75
CA SER A 16 6.04 -20.41 -15.65
C SER A 16 6.07 -21.27 -14.39
N GLN A 17 7.26 -21.76 -14.05
CA GLN A 17 7.55 -22.29 -12.72
C GLN A 17 7.38 -21.12 -11.75
N SER A 18 6.17 -20.96 -11.25
CA SER A 18 5.83 -19.96 -10.23
C SER A 18 6.62 -20.33 -8.97
N THR A 19 7.75 -19.66 -8.78
CA THR A 19 8.65 -19.92 -7.67
C THR A 19 7.96 -19.41 -6.41
N SER A 20 7.49 -20.34 -5.58
CA SER A 20 6.77 -20.01 -4.35
C SER A 20 7.68 -19.25 -3.38
N ILE A 21 7.33 -18.01 -3.05
CA ILE A 21 8.04 -17.24 -2.03
C ILE A 21 7.88 -17.92 -0.67
N SER A 22 8.95 -18.02 0.11
CA SER A 22 8.83 -18.48 1.49
C SER A 22 8.08 -17.46 2.34
N PHE A 23 7.41 -17.91 3.41
CA PHE A 23 6.71 -16.99 4.32
C PHE A 23 7.66 -15.96 4.96
N VAL A 24 8.90 -16.37 5.28
CA VAL A 24 9.93 -15.46 5.81
C VAL A 24 10.27 -14.37 4.80
N ALA A 25 10.46 -14.74 3.53
CA ALA A 25 10.72 -13.77 2.47
C ALA A 25 9.50 -12.85 2.24
N PHE A 26 8.28 -13.38 2.25
CA PHE A 26 7.06 -12.56 2.19
C PHE A 26 7.00 -11.54 3.34
N GLN A 27 7.25 -11.96 4.58
CA GLN A 27 7.25 -11.05 5.73
C GLN A 27 8.32 -9.97 5.61
N ALA A 28 9.51 -10.32 5.11
CA ALA A 28 10.59 -9.36 4.90
C ALA A 28 10.18 -8.29 3.87
N GLU A 29 9.63 -8.69 2.73
CA GLU A 29 9.15 -7.78 1.69
C GLU A 29 8.00 -6.88 2.18
N VAL A 30 7.00 -7.45 2.87
CA VAL A 30 5.91 -6.65 3.47
C VAL A 30 6.45 -5.61 4.45
N LYS A 31 7.42 -5.98 5.30
CA LYS A 31 8.06 -5.05 6.24
C LYS A 31 8.84 -3.96 5.51
N GLN A 32 9.51 -4.29 4.41
CA GLN A 32 10.23 -3.32 3.60
C GLN A 32 9.25 -2.30 3.00
N HIS A 33 8.15 -2.76 2.40
CA HIS A 33 7.11 -1.86 1.87
C HIS A 33 6.50 -0.99 2.97
N LEU A 34 6.22 -1.56 4.15
CA LEU A 34 5.69 -0.80 5.27
C LEU A 34 6.66 0.29 5.74
N LYS A 35 7.96 -0.01 5.81
CA LYS A 35 8.99 0.97 6.16
C LYS A 35 9.05 2.12 5.17
N ILE A 36 8.92 1.83 3.87
CA ILE A 36 8.85 2.87 2.83
C ILE A 36 7.61 3.75 3.05
N LEU A 37 6.44 3.14 3.25
CA LEU A 37 5.20 3.88 3.52
C LEU A 37 5.31 4.78 4.77
N GLN A 38 5.91 4.29 5.85
CA GLN A 38 6.12 5.08 7.07
C GLN A 38 7.08 6.27 6.85
N ALA A 39 8.10 6.11 6.00
CA ALA A 39 8.98 7.23 5.65
C ALA A 39 8.22 8.32 4.87
N GLU A 40 7.32 7.91 3.97
CA GLU A 40 6.47 8.82 3.20
C GLU A 40 5.41 9.50 4.09
N GLU A 41 4.88 8.80 5.10
CA GLU A 41 3.92 9.36 6.07
C GLU A 41 4.48 10.61 6.78
N SER A 42 5.76 10.59 7.19
CA SER A 42 6.41 11.76 7.82
C SER A 42 6.38 13.00 6.91
N ALA A 43 6.61 12.83 5.61
CA ALA A 43 6.57 13.95 4.67
C ALA A 43 5.13 14.48 4.48
N LEU A 44 4.12 13.63 4.63
CA LEU A 44 2.71 14.04 4.59
C LEU A 44 2.29 14.78 5.86
N VAL A 45 2.82 14.42 7.02
CA VAL A 45 2.63 15.15 8.29
C VAL A 45 3.18 16.57 8.16
N ASP A 46 4.39 16.73 7.61
CA ASP A 46 4.98 18.05 7.36
C ASP A 46 4.13 18.87 6.37
N ALA A 47 3.59 18.22 5.34
CA ALA A 47 2.67 18.85 4.40
C ALA A 47 1.36 19.29 5.04
N TRP A 48 0.78 18.45 5.91
CA TRP A 48 -0.41 18.80 6.68
C TRP A 48 -0.14 20.03 7.57
N HIS A 49 0.98 20.06 8.28
CA HIS A 49 1.37 21.21 9.10
C HIS A 49 1.45 22.50 8.29
N MET A 50 2.05 22.46 7.09
CA MET A 50 2.08 23.63 6.20
C MET A 50 0.69 24.16 5.84
N PHE A 51 -0.31 23.29 5.69
CA PHE A 51 -1.70 23.70 5.47
C PHE A 51 -2.45 24.01 6.76
N ALA A 52 -2.01 23.52 7.93
CA ALA A 52 -2.69 23.74 9.20
C ALA A 52 -2.29 25.07 9.83
N GLU A 53 -1.01 25.42 9.74
CA GLU A 53 -0.49 26.71 10.19
C GLU A 53 -1.10 27.82 9.33
N GLU A 54 -1.81 28.80 9.92
CA GLU A 54 -2.51 29.89 9.21
C GLU A 54 -1.61 30.79 8.31
N CYS A 55 -0.34 30.41 8.15
CA CYS A 55 0.60 30.98 7.20
C CYS A 55 0.14 30.84 5.75
N GLU A 56 0.62 31.77 4.93
CA GLU A 56 0.40 31.78 3.50
C GLU A 56 1.17 30.63 2.82
N VAL A 57 0.45 29.76 2.11
CA VAL A 57 1.03 28.64 1.37
C VAL A 57 1.29 29.07 -0.08
N TRP A 58 2.56 29.05 -0.47
CA TRP A 58 3.02 29.49 -1.78
C TRP A 58 2.88 28.41 -2.85
N PRO A 59 2.78 28.79 -4.15
CA PRO A 59 2.68 27.82 -5.24
C PRO A 59 3.82 26.80 -5.32
N ASP A 60 5.03 27.17 -4.90
CA ASP A 60 6.19 26.27 -4.89
C ASP A 60 6.14 25.27 -3.73
N GLN A 61 5.56 25.64 -2.59
CA GLN A 61 5.24 24.69 -1.52
C GLN A 61 4.21 23.67 -2.02
N CYS A 62 3.14 24.12 -2.66
CA CYS A 62 2.14 23.23 -3.27
C CYS A 62 2.81 22.24 -4.25
N LYS A 63 3.72 22.71 -5.11
CA LYS A 63 4.45 21.84 -6.04
C LYS A 63 5.27 20.77 -5.32
N ARG A 64 6.00 21.13 -4.26
CA ARG A 64 6.79 20.16 -3.45
C ARG A 64 5.90 19.12 -2.77
N ILE A 65 4.76 19.55 -2.23
CA ILE A 65 3.79 18.65 -1.60
C ILE A 65 3.20 17.69 -2.64
N MET A 66 2.83 18.16 -3.83
CA MET A 66 2.33 17.30 -4.91
C MET A 66 3.37 16.25 -5.37
N VAL A 67 4.66 16.61 -5.39
CA VAL A 67 5.73 15.65 -5.66
C VAL A 67 5.79 14.58 -4.56
N SER A 68 5.70 14.99 -3.30
CA SER A 68 5.72 14.07 -2.16
C SER A 68 4.53 13.10 -2.20
N LEU A 69 3.31 13.61 -2.40
CA LEU A 69 2.11 12.79 -2.61
C LEU A 69 2.27 11.82 -3.78
N SER A 70 2.88 12.26 -4.88
CA SER A 70 3.15 11.40 -6.03
C SER A 70 4.14 10.27 -5.71
N THR A 71 5.14 10.53 -4.87
CA THR A 71 6.07 9.50 -4.36
C THR A 71 5.36 8.51 -3.45
N SER A 72 4.52 8.99 -2.53
CA SER A 72 3.68 8.15 -1.69
C SER A 72 2.75 7.26 -2.53
N GLY A 73 2.11 7.82 -3.55
CA GLY A 73 1.27 7.06 -4.49
C GLY A 73 2.02 5.95 -5.22
N LYS A 74 3.29 6.18 -5.60
CA LYS A 74 4.14 5.13 -6.17
C LYS A 74 4.47 4.03 -5.15
N ALA A 75 4.76 4.39 -3.91
CA ALA A 75 5.03 3.43 -2.84
C ALA A 75 3.80 2.55 -2.55
N ILE A 76 2.61 3.15 -2.48
CA ILE A 76 1.33 2.45 -2.30
C ILE A 76 1.09 1.48 -3.46
N ASN A 77 1.21 1.94 -4.71
CA ASN A 77 1.01 1.09 -5.88
C ASN A 77 2.01 -0.06 -5.94
N SER A 78 3.28 0.19 -5.63
CA SER A 78 4.31 -0.84 -5.56
C SER A 78 3.94 -1.93 -4.54
N PHE A 79 3.40 -1.53 -3.38
CA PHE A 79 2.97 -2.48 -2.36
C PHE A 79 1.70 -3.24 -2.78
N CYS A 80 0.72 -2.58 -3.42
CA CYS A 80 -0.42 -3.25 -4.04
C CYS A 80 0.01 -4.34 -5.02
N THR A 81 0.89 -3.99 -5.97
CA THR A 81 1.39 -4.93 -6.99
C THR A 81 2.11 -6.12 -6.34
N PHE A 82 2.93 -5.88 -5.32
CA PHE A 82 3.58 -6.96 -4.57
C PHE A 82 2.56 -7.91 -3.94
N LEU A 83 1.54 -7.39 -3.27
CA LEU A 83 0.50 -8.18 -2.61
C LEU A 83 -0.38 -8.94 -3.60
N GLU A 84 -0.72 -8.34 -4.75
CA GLU A 84 -1.47 -8.99 -5.83
C GLU A 84 -0.70 -10.17 -6.42
N ASN A 85 0.59 -9.99 -6.70
CA ASN A 85 1.46 -11.06 -7.21
C ASN A 85 1.69 -12.17 -6.17
N SER A 86 1.66 -11.81 -4.88
CA SER A 86 1.82 -12.76 -3.77
C SER A 86 0.51 -13.46 -3.36
N SER A 87 -0.65 -13.02 -3.87
CA SER A 87 -1.96 -13.49 -3.43
C SER A 87 -2.19 -14.98 -3.68
N PHE A 88 -1.61 -15.53 -4.75
CA PHE A 88 -1.67 -16.96 -5.08
C PHE A 88 -0.92 -17.85 -4.08
N LEU A 89 0.06 -17.29 -3.37
CA LEU A 89 0.96 -18.03 -2.48
C LEU A 89 0.33 -18.27 -1.10
N LEU A 90 -0.72 -17.52 -0.79
CA LEU A 90 -1.28 -17.41 0.56
C LEU A 90 -2.80 -17.53 0.55
N SER A 91 -3.33 -18.54 -0.15
CA SER A 91 -4.77 -18.86 -0.20
C SER A 91 -5.43 -18.92 1.20
N SER A 92 -4.65 -19.25 2.23
CA SER A 92 -5.09 -19.30 3.62
C SER A 92 -5.19 -17.98 4.37
N VAL A 93 -4.60 -16.88 3.86
CA VAL A 93 -4.77 -15.52 4.42
C VAL A 93 -5.40 -14.54 3.43
N SER A 94 -6.06 -15.07 2.40
CA SER A 94 -6.73 -14.33 1.33
C SER A 94 -7.60 -13.18 1.84
N LEU A 95 -8.44 -13.40 2.86
CA LEU A 95 -9.32 -12.34 3.40
C LEU A 95 -8.52 -11.16 4.01
N SER A 96 -7.46 -11.44 4.75
CA SER A 96 -6.63 -10.39 5.37
C SER A 96 -5.85 -9.63 4.30
N LEU A 97 -5.34 -10.35 3.30
CA LEU A 97 -4.63 -9.78 2.16
C LEU A 97 -5.57 -8.92 1.31
N CYS A 98 -6.81 -9.36 1.04
CA CYS A 98 -7.84 -8.56 0.37
C CYS A 98 -8.17 -7.30 1.16
N SER A 99 -8.34 -7.40 2.48
CA SER A 99 -8.61 -6.24 3.33
C SER A 99 -7.45 -5.22 3.28
N LEU A 100 -6.20 -5.69 3.30
CA LEU A 100 -5.03 -4.82 3.16
C LEU A 100 -4.98 -4.16 1.79
N LEU A 101 -5.17 -4.93 0.71
CA LEU A 101 -5.23 -4.42 -0.67
C LEU A 101 -6.31 -3.35 -0.85
N ILE A 102 -7.50 -3.55 -0.28
CA ILE A 102 -8.59 -2.57 -0.35
C ILE A 102 -8.16 -1.26 0.31
N SER A 103 -7.56 -1.31 1.51
CA SER A 103 -7.08 -0.06 2.15
C SER A 103 -5.98 0.63 1.36
N LEU A 104 -5.02 -0.12 0.81
CA LEU A 104 -3.99 0.48 -0.03
C LEU A 104 -4.58 1.15 -1.28
N ARG A 105 -5.56 0.52 -1.94
CA ARG A 105 -6.24 1.13 -3.10
C ARG A 105 -7.03 2.37 -2.71
N LEU A 106 -7.74 2.34 -1.58
CA LEU A 106 -8.42 3.53 -1.06
C LEU A 106 -7.42 4.66 -0.79
N MET A 107 -6.27 4.33 -0.21
CA MET A 107 -5.19 5.28 0.04
C MET A 107 -4.65 5.91 -1.26
N ASP A 108 -4.44 5.12 -2.31
CA ASP A 108 -4.03 5.62 -3.63
C ASP A 108 -5.06 6.60 -4.23
N GLU A 109 -6.35 6.30 -4.10
CA GLU A 109 -7.42 7.21 -4.52
C GLU A 109 -7.43 8.52 -3.70
N GLN A 110 -7.21 8.45 -2.38
CA GLN A 110 -7.08 9.64 -1.54
C GLN A 110 -5.88 10.51 -1.95
N VAL A 111 -4.74 9.89 -2.26
CA VAL A 111 -3.55 10.59 -2.76
C VAL A 111 -3.84 11.32 -4.08
N LYS A 112 -4.57 10.69 -5.02
CA LYS A 112 -4.96 11.33 -6.28
C LYS A 112 -5.91 12.51 -6.05
N GLN A 113 -6.89 12.34 -5.16
CA GLN A 113 -7.83 13.41 -4.80
C GLN A 113 -7.13 14.60 -4.16
N LEU A 114 -6.24 14.36 -3.20
CA LEU A 114 -5.42 15.40 -2.58
C LEU A 114 -4.55 16.14 -3.60
N ASN A 115 -3.89 15.41 -4.51
CA ASN A 115 -3.10 16.03 -5.58
C ASN A 115 -3.96 16.96 -6.45
N SER A 116 -5.20 16.56 -6.77
CA SER A 116 -6.14 17.40 -7.51
C SER A 116 -6.53 18.66 -6.73
N LEU A 117 -6.87 18.52 -5.44
CA LEU A 117 -7.25 19.64 -4.57
C LEU A 117 -6.10 20.64 -4.40
N ILE A 118 -4.89 20.16 -4.14
CA ILE A 118 -3.68 21.00 -4.01
C ILE A 118 -3.36 21.67 -5.34
N GLY A 119 -3.54 20.97 -6.46
CA GLY A 119 -3.44 21.56 -7.80
C GLY A 119 -4.38 22.75 -7.97
N GLN A 120 -5.65 22.61 -7.59
CA GLN A 120 -6.63 23.70 -7.65
C GLN A 120 -6.27 24.85 -6.68
N PHE A 121 -5.90 24.52 -5.45
CA PHE A 121 -5.49 25.50 -4.43
C PHE A 121 -4.29 26.32 -4.90
N ARG A 122 -3.30 25.68 -5.53
CA ARG A 122 -2.10 26.33 -6.06
C ARG A 122 -2.40 27.50 -6.99
N PHE A 123 -3.44 27.41 -7.82
CA PHE A 123 -3.84 28.51 -8.72
C PHE A 123 -4.58 29.63 -8.01
N LEU A 124 -5.20 29.35 -6.87
CA LEU A 124 -6.08 30.27 -6.14
C LEU A 124 -5.43 30.88 -4.89
N CYS A 125 -4.33 30.32 -4.41
CA CYS A 125 -3.70 30.70 -3.13
C CYS A 125 -3.32 32.19 -3.03
N ARG A 126 -3.00 32.84 -4.16
CA ARG A 126 -2.67 34.28 -4.22
C ARG A 126 -3.90 35.20 -4.13
N SER A 127 -5.08 34.65 -4.39
CA SER A 127 -6.33 35.39 -4.38
C SER A 127 -7.05 35.04 -3.08
N SER A 128 -6.95 35.91 -2.08
CA SER A 128 -7.67 35.78 -0.80
C SER A 128 -9.18 35.72 -1.07
N SER A 129 -9.69 34.50 -1.17
CA SER A 129 -11.06 34.21 -1.60
C SER A 129 -11.64 33.14 -0.70
N GLY A 130 -12.96 33.15 -0.49
CA GLY A 130 -13.62 32.08 0.26
C GLY A 130 -13.37 30.69 -0.34
N LYS A 131 -13.10 30.61 -1.66
CA LYS A 131 -12.76 29.36 -2.36
C LYS A 131 -11.40 28.80 -1.93
N SER A 132 -10.37 29.64 -1.73
CA SER A 132 -9.06 29.15 -1.27
C SER A 132 -9.14 28.62 0.17
N SER A 133 -9.89 29.31 1.05
CA SER A 133 -10.14 28.83 2.42
C SER A 133 -10.88 27.49 2.45
N ARG A 134 -11.91 27.32 1.61
CA ARG A 134 -12.65 26.05 1.52
C ARG A 134 -11.74 24.91 1.02
N LEU A 135 -10.98 25.14 -0.06
CA LEU A 135 -10.04 24.15 -0.57
C LEU A 135 -8.99 23.76 0.48
N ARG A 136 -8.51 24.73 1.27
CA ARG A 136 -7.58 24.47 2.37
C ARG A 136 -8.17 23.50 3.41
N GLN A 137 -9.42 23.70 3.81
CA GLN A 137 -10.12 22.80 4.73
C GLN A 137 -10.31 21.40 4.14
N GLU A 138 -10.70 21.31 2.85
CA GLU A 138 -10.83 20.03 2.15
C GLU A 138 -9.48 19.29 2.06
N ILE A 139 -8.39 20.02 1.80
CA ILE A 139 -7.02 19.47 1.80
C ILE A 139 -6.63 18.95 3.19
N LEU A 140 -6.87 19.73 4.24
CA LEU A 140 -6.57 19.32 5.62
C LEU A 140 -7.32 18.05 6.00
N SER A 141 -8.63 18.00 5.72
CA SER A 141 -9.44 16.81 5.98
C SER A 141 -8.94 15.59 5.19
N GLY A 142 -8.55 15.78 3.93
CA GLY A 142 -8.00 14.70 3.12
C GLY A 142 -6.68 14.15 3.68
N PHE A 143 -5.80 15.01 4.17
CA PHE A 143 -4.56 14.60 4.85
C PHE A 143 -4.85 13.84 6.15
N GLU A 144 -5.81 14.27 6.97
CA GLU A 144 -6.20 13.56 8.19
C GLU A 144 -6.70 12.15 7.90
N VAL A 145 -7.57 12.00 6.89
CA VAL A 145 -8.04 10.68 6.44
C VAL A 145 -6.87 9.82 5.96
N LEU A 146 -5.96 10.41 5.17
CA LEU A 146 -4.80 9.70 4.66
C LEU A 146 -3.89 9.19 5.79
N MET A 147 -3.55 10.04 6.78
CA MET A 147 -2.75 9.66 7.95
C MET A 147 -3.44 8.56 8.79
N GLN A 148 -4.76 8.64 8.99
CA GLN A 148 -5.50 7.56 9.67
C GLN A 148 -5.40 6.22 8.92
N GLU A 149 -5.43 6.24 7.59
CA GLU A 149 -5.26 5.01 6.79
C GLU A 149 -3.85 4.43 6.91
N TYR A 150 -2.79 5.24 7.05
CA TYR A 150 -1.43 4.74 7.33
C TYR A 150 -1.35 3.96 8.63
N GLY A 151 -1.96 4.49 9.70
CA GLY A 151 -2.11 3.79 10.97
C GLY A 151 -2.83 2.44 10.82
N LYS A 152 -3.98 2.43 10.15
CA LYS A 152 -4.77 1.21 9.90
C LYS A 152 -4.01 0.17 9.06
N ILE A 153 -3.20 0.58 8.09
CA ILE A 153 -2.38 -0.34 7.29
C ILE A 153 -1.36 -1.06 8.17
N SER A 154 -0.70 -0.34 9.07
CA SER A 154 0.26 -0.92 10.00
C SER A 154 -0.39 -2.01 10.86
N GLU A 155 -1.58 -1.74 11.42
CA GLU A 155 -2.35 -2.72 12.20
C GLU A 155 -2.76 -3.94 11.36
N ARG A 156 -3.23 -3.72 10.12
CA ARG A 156 -3.63 -4.82 9.21
C ARG A 156 -2.46 -5.70 8.81
N VAL A 157 -1.26 -5.13 8.65
CA VAL A 157 -0.03 -5.90 8.40
C VAL A 157 0.30 -6.81 9.59
N LEU A 158 0.17 -6.32 10.82
CA LEU A 158 0.36 -7.16 12.02
C LEU A 158 -0.64 -8.32 12.06
N ILE A 159 -1.93 -8.03 11.82
CA ILE A 159 -2.98 -9.05 11.76
C ILE A 159 -2.69 -10.09 10.66
N LEU A 160 -2.20 -9.64 9.50
CA LEU A 160 -1.81 -10.51 8.40
C LEU A 160 -0.69 -11.47 8.82
N PHE A 161 0.34 -10.96 9.51
CA PHE A 161 1.45 -11.78 10.01
C PHE A 161 1.01 -12.79 11.07
N ASP A 162 0.19 -12.38 12.03
CA ASP A 162 -0.31 -13.28 13.08
C ASP A 162 -1.15 -14.42 12.50
N ARG A 163 -2.05 -14.09 11.56
CA ARG A 163 -2.88 -15.09 10.89
C ARG A 163 -2.05 -16.05 10.04
N ALA A 164 -1.04 -15.55 9.34
CA ALA A 164 -0.17 -16.38 8.53
C ALA A 164 0.70 -17.31 9.39
N ARG A 165 1.26 -16.81 10.50
CA ARG A 165 2.02 -17.60 11.47
C ARG A 165 1.18 -18.69 12.12
N PHE A 166 -0.01 -18.35 12.61
CA PHE A 166 -0.94 -19.31 13.23
C PHE A 166 -1.28 -20.44 12.24
N LYS A 167 -1.50 -20.09 10.97
CA LYS A 167 -1.78 -21.09 9.93
C LYS A 167 -0.57 -22.00 9.67
N GLU A 168 0.63 -21.44 9.58
CA GLU A 168 1.85 -22.23 9.40
C GLU A 168 2.04 -23.25 10.53
N GLN A 169 1.84 -22.82 11.78
CA GLN A 169 1.88 -23.70 12.96
C GLN A 169 0.83 -24.82 12.89
N LYS A 170 -0.41 -24.47 12.54
CA LYS A 170 -1.48 -25.46 12.34
C LYS A 170 -1.15 -26.47 11.25
N ASN A 171 -0.57 -26.03 10.13
CA ASN A 171 -0.19 -26.91 9.02
C ASN A 171 0.98 -27.84 9.41
N LYS A 172 1.94 -27.37 10.20
CA LYS A 172 3.02 -28.20 10.76
C LYS A 172 2.43 -29.30 11.64
N TYR A 173 1.50 -28.95 12.53
CA TYR A 173 0.83 -29.91 13.41
C TYR A 173 0.10 -31.03 12.64
N VAL A 174 -0.69 -30.67 11.63
CA VAL A 174 -1.41 -31.65 10.80
C VAL A 174 -0.46 -32.61 10.09
N ARG A 175 0.75 -32.15 9.71
CA ARG A 175 1.74 -33.00 9.03
C ARG A 175 2.51 -33.92 9.97
N THR A 176 2.79 -33.49 11.20
CA THR A 176 3.65 -34.27 12.12
C THR A 176 2.87 -35.21 13.03
N GLY A 177 1.54 -35.04 13.19
CA GLY A 177 0.69 -35.92 14.01
C GLY A 177 0.95 -35.86 15.53
N THR A 178 1.99 -35.15 15.96
CA THR A 178 2.35 -34.94 17.37
C THR A 178 1.67 -33.70 17.94
N CYS A 179 0.77 -33.90 18.92
CA CYS A 179 0.20 -32.81 19.72
C CYS A 179 1.33 -32.02 20.37
N PRO A 180 1.45 -30.69 20.16
CA PRO A 180 2.34 -29.90 20.99
C PRO A 180 1.85 -30.06 22.42
N SER A 181 2.66 -30.72 23.24
CA SER A 181 2.42 -30.83 24.68
C SER A 181 2.26 -29.41 25.19
N PHE A 182 1.02 -29.04 25.54
CA PHE A 182 0.71 -27.80 26.24
C PHE A 182 1.57 -27.81 27.50
N ILE A 183 2.65 -27.03 27.50
CA ILE A 183 3.43 -26.79 28.70
C ILE A 183 2.47 -26.04 29.62
N GLN A 184 1.90 -26.76 30.59
CA GLN A 184 1.13 -26.18 31.68
C GLN A 184 2.07 -25.21 32.39
N THR A 185 1.90 -23.93 32.11
CA THR A 185 2.47 -22.86 32.91
C THR A 185 1.61 -22.81 34.17
N THR A 186 2.09 -23.46 35.22
CA THR A 186 1.58 -23.27 36.58
C THR A 186 1.89 -21.83 36.97
N TRP A 187 0.84 -21.03 37.16
CA TRP A 187 0.89 -19.72 37.80
C TRP A 187 1.01 -19.88 39.31
#